data_AF-A0AA35ZDV6-F1
#
_entry.id   AF-A0AA35ZDV6-F1
#
_cell.length_a   1.000
_cell.length_b   1.000
_cell.length_c   1.000
_cell.angle_alpha   90.00
_cell.angle_beta   90.00
_cell.angle_gamma   90.00
#
_symmetry.space_group_name_H-M   'P 1'
#
loop_
_entity.id
_entity.type
_entity.pdbx_description
1 polymer ?
#
loop_
_entity_poly.entity_id
_entity_poly.type
_entity_poly.pdbx_seq_one_letter_code
_entity_poly.pdbx_strand_id
1 'polypeptide(L)'
;MEGCEITWSLGRHLETNPLSAGNKITTSKYTLINFQPKNLFIQFHQVAYIYFLAIATLNQLPPLVVFGRTVSLFPLLFILTVTAIKDGYEDWRRHRSDRNENNKESLVTIPCDMVLMWISDPSGIAYIQTMNLDGESNLKTRYARQETSLMPLGSISGMKNTKWVIGVVVYAGQETKAMLNSAISPSKRSRLEQAMNSETIWLSVFLFILCLVVAIGMCLWLMSHQDAIDTIPYYRKSYLIKGKFPGKPYKYYGIPMEMFFAFLSSVIVFQIMIPISLYITMELVRLGQSYFMIEDKHMYDSSTNSRFQCRSLSINEDLGQICYVFSDKTGTLTENKMELRKASILTRVYILCVYLISSILPQTMTID
;
A
#
# COMPACT_ATOMS: atom_id res chain seq x y z
N MET A 1 10.25 -25.76 -28.74
CA MET A 1 8.93 -25.52 -28.11
C MET A 1 8.38 -24.27 -28.77
N GLU A 2 7.65 -24.44 -29.87
CA GLU A 2 7.00 -23.33 -30.56
C GLU A 2 5.71 -22.97 -29.82
N GLY A 3 5.52 -21.68 -29.59
CA GLY A 3 4.43 -21.13 -28.80
C GLY A 3 3.05 -21.43 -29.39
N CYS A 4 2.08 -21.55 -28.49
CA CYS A 4 0.64 -21.53 -28.78
C CYS A 4 0.29 -20.20 -29.45
N GLU A 5 -0.07 -20.21 -30.73
CA GLU A 5 -0.48 -19.00 -31.47
C GLU A 5 -2.01 -18.86 -31.36
N ILE A 6 -2.46 -18.01 -30.45
CA ILE A 6 -3.88 -17.71 -30.25
C ILE A 6 -4.24 -16.55 -31.19
N THR A 7 -5.01 -16.84 -32.24
CA THR A 7 -5.48 -15.84 -33.21
C THR A 7 -6.82 -15.25 -32.76
N TRP A 8 -6.87 -13.93 -32.60
CA TRP A 8 -8.08 -13.19 -32.26
C TRP A 8 -8.84 -12.81 -33.53
N SER A 9 -10.11 -13.20 -33.66
CA SER A 9 -11.03 -12.57 -34.62
C SER A 9 -12.10 -11.80 -33.85
N LEU A 10 -12.05 -10.48 -33.94
CA LEU A 10 -13.07 -9.62 -33.35
C LEU A 10 -14.29 -9.62 -34.29
N GLY A 11 -15.26 -10.49 -34.00
CA GLY A 11 -16.57 -10.46 -34.62
C GLY A 11 -17.28 -9.14 -34.29
N ARG A 12 -17.16 -8.15 -35.17
CA ARG A 12 -17.98 -6.93 -35.15
C ARG A 12 -19.41 -7.33 -35.48
N HIS A 13 -20.24 -7.63 -34.49
CA HIS A 13 -21.71 -7.49 -34.51
C HIS A 13 -22.31 -7.96 -33.17
N LEU A 14 -22.05 -7.22 -32.09
CA LEU A 14 -22.89 -7.22 -30.90
C LEU A 14 -23.02 -5.78 -30.45
N GLU A 15 -24.25 -5.27 -30.39
CA GLU A 15 -24.57 -3.97 -29.82
C GLU A 15 -23.95 -3.91 -28.42
N THR A 16 -22.97 -3.03 -28.24
CA THR A 16 -22.29 -2.87 -26.96
C THR A 16 -23.26 -2.25 -25.97
N ASN A 17 -23.79 -3.05 -25.04
CA ASN A 17 -24.28 -2.49 -23.79
C ASN A 17 -23.14 -1.66 -23.17
N PRO A 18 -23.35 -0.38 -22.82
CA PRO A 18 -22.29 0.52 -22.34
C PRO A 18 -21.74 0.16 -20.94
N LEU A 19 -22.11 -0.99 -20.39
CA LEU A 19 -21.82 -1.42 -19.02
C LEU A 19 -20.70 -2.44 -18.89
N SER A 20 -20.16 -2.99 -19.98
CA SER A 20 -19.03 -3.92 -19.88
C SER A 20 -17.76 -3.16 -19.49
N ALA A 21 -17.29 -3.39 -18.26
CA ALA A 21 -16.03 -2.85 -17.77
C ALA A 21 -14.86 -3.28 -18.68
N GLY A 22 -13.94 -2.36 -18.96
CA GLY A 22 -12.74 -2.67 -19.73
C GLY A 22 -11.84 -3.69 -19.02
N ASN A 23 -11.05 -4.46 -19.78
CA ASN A 23 -10.12 -5.47 -19.26
C ASN A 23 -8.86 -4.87 -18.58
N LYS A 24 -9.00 -3.78 -17.84
CA LYS A 24 -7.90 -3.08 -17.20
C LYS A 24 -7.89 -3.39 -15.71
N ILE A 25 -6.81 -4.00 -15.25
CA ILE A 25 -6.57 -4.22 -13.82
C ILE A 25 -5.91 -2.96 -13.24
N THR A 26 -6.45 -2.45 -12.13
CA THR A 26 -5.91 -1.30 -11.40
C THR A 26 -5.80 -1.63 -9.93
N THR A 27 -4.57 -1.72 -9.42
CA THR A 27 -4.26 -1.97 -8.01
C THR A 27 -3.78 -0.71 -7.27
N SER A 28 -3.52 0.37 -8.02
CA SER A 28 -3.17 1.70 -7.50
C SER A 28 -4.26 2.31 -6.62
N LYS A 29 -3.85 3.07 -5.60
CA LYS A 29 -4.77 3.74 -4.67
C LYS A 29 -5.20 5.12 -5.15
N TYR A 30 -4.34 5.80 -5.91
CA TYR A 30 -4.56 7.17 -6.33
C TYR A 30 -4.65 7.27 -7.86
N THR A 31 -5.45 8.22 -8.33
CA THR A 31 -5.40 8.68 -9.73
C THR A 31 -4.60 9.98 -9.78
N LEU A 32 -4.02 10.33 -10.94
CA LEU A 32 -3.21 11.55 -11.09
C LEU A 32 -3.91 12.82 -10.56
N ILE A 33 -5.24 12.90 -10.76
CA ILE A 33 -6.08 14.03 -10.35
C ILE A 33 -6.48 13.93 -8.88
N ASN A 34 -6.81 12.73 -8.38
CA ASN A 34 -7.24 12.53 -6.99
C ASN A 34 -6.08 12.39 -6.01
N PHE A 35 -4.83 12.38 -6.49
CA PHE A 35 -3.65 12.15 -5.67
C PHE A 35 -3.55 13.20 -4.55
N GLN A 36 -3.46 14.48 -4.88
CA GLN A 36 -3.32 15.54 -3.89
C GLN A 36 -4.46 15.57 -2.84
N PRO A 37 -5.76 15.63 -3.22
CA PRO A 37 -6.82 15.76 -2.23
C PRO A 37 -6.99 14.50 -1.37
N LYS A 38 -6.92 13.29 -1.97
CA LYS A 38 -7.04 12.05 -1.19
C LYS A 38 -5.82 11.80 -0.33
N ASN A 39 -4.62 12.08 -0.84
CA ASN A 39 -3.40 11.86 -0.09
C ASN A 39 -3.35 12.79 1.14
N LEU A 40 -3.66 14.06 0.94
CA LEU A 40 -3.72 15.03 2.03
C LEU A 40 -4.78 14.66 3.07
N PHE A 41 -5.96 14.22 2.63
CA PHE A 41 -7.02 13.77 3.54
C PHE A 41 -6.60 12.55 4.38
N ILE A 42 -5.96 11.57 3.74
CA ILE A 42 -5.45 10.37 4.43
C ILE A 42 -4.35 10.73 5.42
N GLN A 43 -3.45 11.65 5.05
CA GLN A 43 -2.41 12.16 5.94
C GLN A 43 -3.05 12.86 7.15
N PHE A 44 -3.97 13.80 6.95
CA PHE A 44 -4.64 14.51 8.07
C PHE A 44 -5.53 13.63 8.96
N HIS A 45 -5.81 12.38 8.60
CA HIS A 45 -6.47 11.44 9.51
C HIS A 45 -5.54 10.94 10.65
N GLN A 46 -4.22 11.17 10.56
CA GLN A 46 -3.32 10.89 11.68
C GLN A 46 -3.38 12.03 12.71
N VAL A 47 -3.53 11.68 13.99
CA VAL A 47 -3.72 12.63 15.10
C VAL A 47 -2.56 13.63 15.19
N ALA A 48 -1.34 13.19 14.90
CA ALA A 48 -0.14 14.03 14.93
C ALA A 48 -0.21 15.21 13.95
N TYR A 49 -0.69 14.98 12.71
CA TYR A 49 -0.81 16.06 11.73
C TYR A 49 -1.93 17.04 12.08
N ILE A 50 -3.02 16.54 12.70
CA ILE A 50 -4.08 17.41 13.23
C ILE A 50 -3.52 18.32 14.33
N TYR A 51 -2.70 17.78 15.24
CA TYR A 51 -2.05 18.54 16.31
C TYR A 51 -1.12 19.63 15.76
N PHE A 52 -0.24 19.29 14.81
CA PHE A 52 0.66 20.29 14.20
C PHE A 52 -0.09 21.34 13.39
N LEU A 53 -1.17 20.97 12.71
CA LEU A 53 -2.04 21.92 12.01
C LEU A 53 -2.74 22.87 12.99
N ALA A 54 -3.23 22.35 14.12
CA ALA A 54 -3.87 23.16 15.15
C ALA A 54 -2.90 24.21 15.73
N ILE A 55 -1.66 23.82 16.05
CA ILE A 55 -0.62 24.74 16.52
C ILE A 55 -0.22 25.74 15.45
N ALA A 56 -0.04 25.29 14.21
CA ALA A 56 0.29 26.18 13.10
C ALA A 56 -0.79 27.24 12.87
N THR A 57 -2.06 26.86 13.04
CA THR A 57 -3.21 27.78 12.94
C THR A 57 -3.26 28.73 14.14
N LEU A 58 -3.00 28.23 15.35
CA LEU A 58 -2.92 29.06 16.57
C LEU A 58 -1.81 30.11 16.49
N ASN A 59 -0.64 29.76 15.95
CA ASN A 59 0.49 30.69 15.79
C ASN A 59 0.27 31.73 14.65
N GLN A 60 -0.81 31.64 13.87
CA GLN A 60 -1.19 32.69 12.90
C GLN A 60 -1.96 33.84 13.54
N LEU A 61 -2.51 33.65 14.75
CA LEU A 61 -3.25 34.69 15.46
C LEU A 61 -2.28 35.77 15.95
N PRO A 62 -2.39 37.04 15.48
CA PRO A 62 -1.48 38.14 15.85
C PRO A 62 -1.20 38.33 17.34
N PRO A 63 -2.18 38.16 18.27
CA PRO A 63 -1.91 38.31 19.71
C PRO A 63 -1.12 37.15 20.33
N LEU A 64 -0.95 36.03 19.63
CA LEU A 64 -0.35 34.79 20.16
C LEU A 64 0.93 34.39 19.41
N VAL A 65 1.42 35.24 18.50
CA VAL A 65 2.64 34.98 17.72
C VAL A 65 3.86 35.01 18.63
N VAL A 66 4.38 33.84 19.00
CA VAL A 66 5.66 33.72 19.72
C VAL A 66 6.83 33.62 18.72
N PHE A 67 6.61 32.94 17.59
CA PHE A 67 7.59 32.74 16.53
C PHE A 67 7.06 33.28 15.20
N GLY A 68 7.95 33.74 14.32
CA GLY A 68 7.58 34.29 13.01
C GLY A 68 6.61 33.36 12.26
N ARG A 69 5.49 33.92 11.77
CA ARG A 69 4.37 33.20 11.13
C ARG A 69 4.80 32.22 10.04
N THR A 70 5.84 32.55 9.30
CA THR A 70 6.40 31.72 8.22
C THR A 70 7.25 30.56 8.74
N VAL A 71 8.00 30.77 9.82
CA VAL A 71 8.95 29.79 10.37
C VAL A 71 8.22 28.62 11.01
N SER A 72 7.07 28.84 11.65
CA SER A 72 6.28 27.77 12.26
C SER A 72 5.60 26.84 11.25
N LEU A 73 5.34 27.32 10.03
CA LEU A 73 4.71 26.51 8.97
C LEU A 73 5.71 25.60 8.25
N PHE A 74 6.99 25.96 8.27
CA PHE A 74 8.03 25.27 7.52
C PHE A 74 8.16 23.78 7.89
N PRO A 75 8.22 23.36 9.17
CA PRO A 75 8.35 21.95 9.52
C PRO A 75 7.15 21.11 9.09
N LEU A 76 5.93 21.65 9.22
CA LEU A 76 4.71 20.97 8.80
C LEU A 76 4.68 20.77 7.28
N LEU A 77 5.01 21.81 6.51
CA LEU A 77 5.06 21.75 5.05
C LEU A 77 6.14 20.77 4.60
N PHE A 78 7.31 20.80 5.24
CA PHE A 78 8.38 19.85 4.94
C PHE A 78 7.95 18.40 5.16
N ILE A 79 7.27 18.08 6.26
CA ILE A 79 6.77 16.71 6.46
C ILE A 79 5.74 16.33 5.40
N LEU A 80 4.72 17.16 5.20
CA LEU A 80 3.65 16.86 4.25
C LEU A 80 4.20 16.63 2.84
N THR A 81 5.22 17.40 2.43
CA THR A 81 5.88 17.23 1.14
C THR A 81 6.69 15.94 1.06
N VAL A 82 7.53 15.62 2.06
CA VAL A 82 8.31 14.38 2.08
C VAL A 82 7.39 13.15 2.08
N THR A 83 6.35 13.14 2.91
CA THR A 83 5.37 12.06 2.97
C THR A 83 4.60 11.95 1.65
N ALA A 84 4.18 13.06 1.04
CA ALA A 84 3.53 13.04 -0.27
C ALA A 84 4.45 12.53 -1.39
N ILE A 85 5.74 12.88 -1.39
CA ILE A 85 6.70 12.36 -2.36
C ILE A 85 6.84 10.84 -2.20
N LYS A 86 6.97 10.34 -0.97
CA LYS A 86 7.02 8.90 -0.68
C LYS A 86 5.77 8.18 -1.17
N ASP A 87 4.59 8.65 -0.77
CA ASP A 87 3.31 8.01 -1.13
C ASP A 87 3.10 8.03 -2.66
N GLY A 88 3.49 9.13 -3.31
CA GLY A 88 3.47 9.28 -4.77
C GLY A 88 4.44 8.33 -5.47
N TYR A 89 5.65 8.15 -4.94
CA TYR A 89 6.63 7.20 -5.46
C TYR A 89 6.13 5.75 -5.32
N GLU A 90 5.55 5.39 -4.18
CA GLU A 90 4.98 4.06 -3.95
C GLU A 90 3.83 3.77 -4.92
N ASP A 91 2.92 4.73 -5.13
CA ASP A 91 1.78 4.55 -6.05
C ASP A 91 2.20 4.57 -7.53
N TRP A 92 3.16 5.42 -7.91
CA TRP A 92 3.73 5.42 -9.27
C TRP A 92 4.33 4.05 -9.62
N ARG A 93 5.02 3.42 -8.65
CA ARG A 93 5.56 2.07 -8.84
C ARG A 93 4.46 1.02 -9.05
N ARG A 94 3.32 1.14 -8.36
CA ARG A 94 2.15 0.27 -8.60
C ARG A 94 1.58 0.47 -10.00
N HIS A 95 1.39 1.71 -10.43
CA HIS A 95 0.94 2.03 -11.80
C HIS A 95 1.86 1.46 -12.86
N ARG A 96 3.19 1.50 -12.65
CA ARG A 96 4.16 0.89 -13.57
C ARG A 96 4.00 -0.63 -13.64
N SER A 97 3.77 -1.30 -12.51
CA SER A 97 3.51 -2.73 -12.45
C SER A 97 2.21 -3.10 -13.15
N ASP A 98 1.12 -2.38 -12.86
CA ASP A 98 -0.19 -2.59 -13.51
C ASP A 98 -0.09 -2.36 -15.01
N ARG A 99 0.67 -1.35 -15.47
CA ARG A 99 0.88 -1.11 -16.91
C ARG A 99 1.66 -2.23 -17.57
N ASN A 100 2.65 -2.80 -16.89
CA ASN A 100 3.41 -3.93 -17.42
C ASN A 100 2.55 -5.19 -17.55
N GLU A 101 1.66 -5.45 -16.59
CA GLU A 101 0.75 -6.60 -16.65
C GLU A 101 -0.36 -6.40 -17.70
N ASN A 102 -0.97 -5.21 -17.76
CA ASN A 102 -2.03 -4.91 -18.72
C ASN A 102 -1.51 -4.86 -20.18
N ASN A 103 -0.23 -4.55 -20.39
CA ASN A 103 0.39 -4.51 -21.72
C ASN A 103 1.01 -5.85 -22.13
N LYS A 104 0.90 -6.89 -21.30
CA LYS A 104 1.45 -8.20 -21.59
C LYS A 104 0.58 -8.89 -22.64
N GLU A 105 1.19 -9.37 -23.72
CA GLU A 105 0.47 -10.13 -24.73
C GLU A 105 0.02 -11.49 -24.18
N SER A 106 -1.29 -11.73 -24.18
CA SER A 106 -1.89 -12.94 -23.61
C SER A 106 -1.90 -14.09 -24.63
N LEU A 107 -0.74 -14.71 -24.86
CA LEU A 107 -0.62 -15.97 -25.62
C LEU A 107 -0.67 -17.21 -24.71
N VAL A 108 -0.35 -17.06 -23.42
CA VAL A 108 -0.14 -18.18 -22.49
C VAL A 108 -0.94 -18.07 -21.19
N THR A 109 -1.30 -16.85 -20.76
CA THR A 109 -2.03 -16.62 -19.50
C THR A 109 -3.40 -16.06 -19.85
N ILE A 110 -4.46 -16.68 -19.35
CA ILE A 110 -5.84 -16.25 -19.58
C ILE A 110 -6.15 -15.13 -18.56
N PRO A 111 -6.29 -13.86 -19.00
CA PRO A 111 -6.49 -12.73 -18.08
C PRO A 111 -7.97 -12.52 -17.68
N CYS A 112 -8.87 -13.32 -18.24
CA CYS A 112 -10.32 -13.16 -18.17
C CYS A 112 -11.01 -14.49 -17.90
N ASP A 113 -12.24 -14.46 -17.40
CA ASP A 113 -13.04 -15.69 -17.31
C ASP A 113 -13.64 -15.99 -18.68
N MET A 114 -13.27 -17.14 -19.24
CA MET A 114 -13.66 -17.57 -20.59
C MET A 114 -14.44 -18.89 -20.56
N VAL A 115 -15.37 -19.05 -21.50
CA VAL A 115 -16.04 -20.32 -21.81
C VAL A 115 -15.38 -20.93 -23.03
N LEU A 116 -14.91 -22.17 -22.90
CA LEU A 116 -14.25 -22.92 -23.97
C LEU A 116 -15.27 -23.35 -25.04
N MET A 117 -15.05 -22.90 -26.27
CA MET A 117 -15.90 -23.22 -27.41
C MET A 117 -15.26 -24.30 -28.28
N TRP A 118 -13.98 -24.16 -28.60
CA TRP A 118 -13.30 -25.10 -29.50
C TRP A 118 -11.82 -25.27 -29.14
N ILE A 119 -11.28 -26.46 -29.42
CA ILE A 119 -9.92 -26.85 -29.03
C ILE A 119 -9.29 -27.59 -30.22
N SER A 120 -7.98 -27.41 -30.42
CA SER A 120 -7.26 -28.05 -31.53
C SER A 120 -7.21 -29.58 -31.46
N ASP A 121 -7.39 -30.14 -30.26
CA ASP A 121 -7.36 -31.59 -30.02
C ASP A 121 -8.74 -32.20 -30.32
N PRO A 122 -8.82 -33.24 -31.19
CA PRO A 122 -10.06 -33.96 -31.46
C PRO A 122 -10.73 -34.57 -30.22
N SER A 123 -10.02 -34.71 -29.10
CA SER A 123 -10.60 -35.14 -27.83
C SER A 123 -11.56 -34.11 -27.20
N GLY A 124 -11.49 -32.83 -27.62
CA GLY A 124 -12.30 -31.74 -27.06
C GLY A 124 -11.90 -31.37 -25.61
N ILE A 125 -10.69 -31.75 -25.20
CA ILE A 125 -10.17 -31.57 -23.84
C ILE A 125 -9.05 -30.53 -23.82
N ALA A 126 -9.14 -29.57 -22.90
CA ALA A 126 -8.09 -28.61 -22.58
C ALA A 126 -7.55 -28.87 -21.17
N TYR A 127 -6.25 -28.73 -21.00
CA TYR A 127 -5.57 -28.88 -19.71
C TYR A 127 -5.17 -27.50 -19.20
N ILE A 128 -5.70 -27.10 -18.04
CA ILE A 128 -5.43 -25.79 -17.44
C ILE A 128 -4.66 -25.98 -16.14
N GLN A 129 -3.57 -25.23 -15.99
CA GLN A 129 -2.84 -25.16 -14.73
C GLN A 129 -3.44 -24.05 -13.85
N THR A 130 -3.90 -24.41 -12.66
CA THR A 130 -4.51 -23.47 -11.68
C THR A 130 -3.61 -23.20 -10.48
N MET A 131 -2.30 -23.37 -10.63
CA MET A 131 -1.32 -23.20 -9.54
C MET A 131 -1.38 -21.79 -8.92
N ASN A 132 -1.64 -20.77 -9.74
CA ASN A 132 -1.72 -19.37 -9.28
C ASN A 132 -3.06 -19.01 -8.61
N LEU A 133 -4.09 -19.87 -8.70
CA LEU A 133 -5.43 -19.61 -8.18
C LEU A 133 -5.74 -20.47 -6.94
N ASP A 134 -5.50 -21.78 -7.06
CA ASP A 134 -5.91 -22.77 -6.04
C ASP A 134 -4.72 -23.55 -5.44
N GLY A 135 -3.48 -23.25 -5.86
CA GLY A 135 -2.28 -23.97 -5.39
C GLY A 135 -2.18 -25.44 -5.86
N GLU A 136 -3.06 -25.87 -6.77
CA GLU A 136 -3.05 -27.22 -7.32
C GLU A 136 -1.97 -27.36 -8.41
N SER A 137 -1.10 -28.37 -8.28
CA SER A 137 -0.04 -28.68 -9.26
C SER A 137 -0.52 -29.53 -10.43
N ASN A 138 -1.68 -30.20 -10.28
CA ASN A 138 -2.27 -31.01 -11.32
C ASN A 138 -2.93 -30.14 -12.38
N LEU A 139 -2.87 -30.60 -13.64
CA LEU A 139 -3.63 -30.00 -14.72
C LEU A 139 -5.11 -30.32 -14.52
N LYS A 140 -5.96 -29.29 -14.44
CA LYS A 140 -7.41 -29.45 -14.44
C LYS A 140 -7.90 -29.64 -15.87
N THR A 141 -8.55 -30.76 -16.11
CA THR A 141 -9.22 -31.08 -17.38
C THR A 141 -10.47 -30.21 -17.54
N ARG A 142 -10.59 -29.50 -18.66
CA ARG A 142 -11.77 -28.73 -19.05
C ARG A 142 -12.24 -29.17 -20.42
N TYR A 143 -13.56 -29.21 -20.60
CA TYR A 143 -14.18 -29.69 -21.84
C TYR A 143 -14.72 -28.51 -22.64
N ALA A 144 -14.53 -28.55 -23.96
CA ALA A 144 -15.27 -27.69 -24.87
C ALA A 144 -16.74 -28.13 -24.93
N ARG A 145 -17.62 -27.19 -25.27
CA ARG A 145 -19.06 -27.46 -25.42
C ARG A 145 -19.29 -28.44 -26.58
N GLN A 146 -20.02 -29.54 -26.31
CA GLN A 146 -20.21 -30.66 -27.25
C GLN A 146 -20.89 -30.25 -28.57
N GLU A 147 -21.76 -29.24 -28.52
CA GLU A 147 -22.46 -28.72 -29.72
C GLU A 147 -21.50 -28.03 -30.71
N THR A 148 -20.38 -27.51 -30.22
CA THR A 148 -19.40 -26.76 -31.03
C THR A 148 -18.24 -27.63 -31.51
N SER A 149 -18.00 -28.79 -30.88
CA SER A 149 -17.00 -29.76 -31.33
C SER A 149 -17.41 -30.56 -32.57
N LEU A 150 -18.67 -30.44 -33.01
CA LEU A 150 -19.23 -31.19 -34.14
C LEU A 150 -18.91 -30.57 -35.51
N MET A 151 -18.18 -29.46 -35.59
CA MET A 151 -17.68 -28.92 -36.87
C MET A 151 -16.32 -29.55 -37.23
N PRO A 152 -16.25 -30.43 -38.24
CA PRO A 152 -14.98 -31.01 -38.66
C PRO A 152 -14.29 -30.03 -39.60
N LEU A 153 -13.40 -29.19 -39.07
CA LEU A 153 -12.41 -28.52 -39.93
C LEU A 153 -11.41 -29.60 -40.35
N GLY A 154 -11.35 -29.87 -41.66
CA GLY A 154 -10.66 -31.02 -42.25
C GLY A 154 -9.25 -31.25 -41.70
N SER A 155 -8.99 -32.53 -41.37
CA SER A 155 -7.71 -33.21 -41.22
C SER A 155 -6.46 -32.34 -40.99
N ILE A 156 -6.13 -32.08 -39.73
CA ILE A 156 -4.74 -31.89 -39.29
C ILE A 156 -4.45 -32.95 -38.22
N SER A 157 -4.40 -34.21 -38.65
CA SER A 157 -4.01 -35.33 -37.80
C SER A 157 -2.48 -35.35 -37.67
N GLY A 158 -1.95 -34.90 -36.54
CA GLY A 158 -0.52 -35.06 -36.27
C GLY A 158 0.08 -34.32 -35.09
N MET A 159 -0.68 -33.58 -34.28
CA MET A 159 -0.10 -32.81 -33.18
C MET A 159 -0.72 -33.21 -31.84
N LYS A 160 0.02 -34.01 -31.08
CA LYS A 160 -0.25 -34.24 -29.65
C LYS A 160 0.22 -32.99 -28.90
N ASN A 161 -0.59 -32.58 -27.91
CA ASN A 161 -0.53 -31.33 -27.14
C ASN A 161 -1.35 -30.20 -27.79
N THR A 162 -2.36 -29.69 -27.06
CA THR A 162 -3.29 -28.64 -27.53
C THR A 162 -2.52 -27.40 -27.94
N LYS A 163 -2.59 -27.03 -29.22
CA LYS A 163 -1.81 -25.93 -29.81
C LYS A 163 -2.49 -24.58 -29.70
N TRP A 164 -3.81 -24.56 -29.64
CA TRP A 164 -4.61 -23.35 -29.51
C TRP A 164 -6.00 -23.75 -29.00
N VAL A 165 -6.67 -22.77 -28.40
CA VAL A 165 -8.00 -22.89 -27.81
C VAL A 165 -8.78 -21.64 -28.20
N ILE A 166 -10.04 -21.82 -28.58
CA ILE A 166 -10.98 -20.73 -28.85
C ILE A 166 -12.04 -20.73 -27.76
N GLY A 167 -12.25 -19.57 -27.16
CA GLY A 167 -13.28 -19.37 -26.15
C GLY A 167 -13.90 -17.99 -26.23
N VAL A 168 -15.09 -17.85 -25.65
CA VAL A 168 -15.79 -16.56 -25.52
C VAL A 168 -15.50 -16.01 -24.13
N VAL A 169 -15.08 -14.75 -24.06
CA VAL A 169 -14.88 -14.04 -22.79
C VAL A 169 -16.24 -13.72 -22.19
N VAL A 170 -16.45 -14.10 -20.92
CA VAL A 170 -17.69 -13.82 -20.18
C VAL A 170 -17.48 -12.71 -19.16
N TYR A 171 -16.38 -12.73 -18.41
CA TYR A 171 -16.01 -11.66 -17.48
C TYR A 171 -14.60 -11.16 -17.77
N ALA A 172 -14.41 -9.84 -17.69
CA ALA A 172 -13.12 -9.18 -17.94
C ALA A 172 -12.79 -8.17 -16.82
N GLY A 173 -11.50 -7.93 -16.61
CA GLY A 173 -11.02 -6.95 -15.64
C GLY A 173 -11.47 -7.22 -14.21
N GLN A 174 -12.11 -6.24 -13.58
CA GLN A 174 -12.52 -6.27 -12.17
C GLN A 174 -13.67 -7.25 -11.87
N GLU A 175 -14.41 -7.69 -12.88
CA GLU A 175 -15.54 -8.62 -12.72
C GLU A 175 -15.11 -10.10 -12.71
N THR A 176 -13.84 -10.39 -12.99
CA THR A 176 -13.32 -11.76 -12.95
C THR A 176 -13.36 -12.32 -11.54
N LYS A 177 -13.58 -13.64 -11.40
CA LYS A 177 -13.60 -14.31 -10.10
C LYS A 177 -12.32 -14.11 -9.31
N ALA A 178 -11.17 -14.08 -10.00
CA ALA A 178 -9.87 -13.83 -9.38
C ALA A 178 -9.81 -12.43 -8.74
N MET A 179 -10.34 -11.41 -9.43
CA MET A 179 -10.36 -10.04 -8.91
C MET A 179 -11.42 -9.83 -7.84
N LEU A 180 -12.59 -10.48 -7.94
CA LEU A 180 -13.62 -10.45 -6.90
C LEU A 180 -13.16 -11.13 -5.60
N ASN A 181 -12.33 -12.17 -5.71
CA ASN A 181 -11.68 -12.81 -4.56
C ASN A 181 -10.46 -12.02 -4.05
N SER A 182 -9.95 -11.08 -4.84
CA SER A 182 -8.89 -10.18 -4.40
C SER A 182 -9.50 -9.00 -3.63
N ALA A 183 -9.23 -8.93 -2.33
CA ALA A 183 -9.65 -7.77 -1.54
C ALA A 183 -8.87 -6.53 -1.99
N ILE A 184 -9.55 -5.37 -2.02
CA ILE A 184 -8.91 -4.06 -2.20
C ILE A 184 -7.77 -3.96 -1.20
N SER A 185 -6.54 -3.73 -1.68
CA SER A 185 -5.35 -3.71 -0.84
C SER A 185 -5.48 -2.65 0.26
N PRO A 186 -5.66 -3.04 1.54
CA PRO A 186 -5.82 -2.07 2.61
C PRO A 186 -4.54 -1.26 2.80
N SER A 187 -4.66 -0.06 3.36
CA SER A 187 -3.50 0.69 3.85
C SER A 187 -2.96 -0.01 5.10
N LYS A 188 -1.84 -0.70 4.95
CA LYS A 188 -1.13 -1.33 6.07
C LYS A 188 -0.44 -0.23 6.88
N ARG A 189 -0.87 -0.08 8.14
CA ARG A 189 -0.21 0.79 9.13
C ARG A 189 0.62 -0.09 10.05
N SER A 190 1.84 0.33 10.36
CA SER A 190 2.68 -0.45 11.26
C SER A 190 2.25 -0.31 12.71
N ARG A 191 2.63 -1.28 13.53
CA ARG A 191 2.36 -1.23 14.98
C ARG A 191 3.07 -0.06 15.65
N LEU A 192 4.25 0.29 15.16
CA LEU A 192 5.01 1.42 15.66
C LEU A 192 4.29 2.76 15.40
N GLU A 193 3.64 2.90 14.24
CA GLU A 193 2.79 4.08 13.96
C GLU A 193 1.60 4.15 14.94
N GLN A 194 0.97 3.02 15.24
CA GLN A 194 -0.13 2.97 16.23
C GLN A 194 0.35 3.31 17.64
N ALA A 195 1.50 2.78 18.06
CA ALA A 195 2.09 3.09 19.36
C ALA A 195 2.42 4.59 19.46
N MET A 196 3.08 5.15 18.46
CA MET A 196 3.39 6.58 18.40
C MET A 196 2.12 7.43 18.49
N ASN A 197 1.04 7.04 17.82
CA ASN A 197 -0.25 7.73 17.90
C ASN A 197 -0.85 7.69 19.32
N SER A 198 -0.76 6.55 20.00
CA SER A 198 -1.20 6.41 21.39
C SER A 198 -0.37 7.28 22.34
N GLU A 199 0.96 7.30 22.20
CA GLU A 199 1.84 8.16 22.98
C GLU A 199 1.56 9.65 22.74
N THR A 200 1.21 10.02 21.50
CA THR A 200 0.81 11.40 21.14
C THR A 200 -0.42 11.84 21.92
N ILE A 201 -1.41 10.95 22.07
CA ILE A 201 -2.65 11.25 22.81
C ILE A 201 -2.34 11.46 24.29
N TRP A 202 -1.53 10.58 24.89
CA TRP A 202 -1.10 10.74 26.29
C TRP A 202 -0.34 12.04 26.52
N LEU A 203 0.62 12.36 25.65
CA LEU A 203 1.36 13.62 25.70
C LEU A 203 0.43 14.83 25.50
N SER A 204 -0.55 14.76 24.61
CA SER A 204 -1.53 15.84 24.42
C SER A 204 -2.39 16.06 25.67
N VAL A 205 -2.77 15.00 26.38
CA VAL A 205 -3.51 15.12 27.65
C VAL A 205 -2.64 15.75 28.73
N PHE A 206 -1.38 15.31 28.85
CA PHE A 206 -0.43 15.90 29.79
C PHE A 206 -0.16 17.38 29.49
N LEU A 207 -0.01 17.75 28.22
CA LEU A 207 0.12 19.12 27.76
C LEU A 207 -1.07 19.97 28.20
N PHE A 208 -2.29 19.47 27.98
CA PHE A 208 -3.51 20.16 28.35
C PHE A 208 -3.57 20.45 29.86
N ILE A 209 -3.18 19.47 30.69
CA ILE A 209 -3.12 19.64 32.16
C ILE A 209 -2.11 20.72 32.54
N LEU A 210 -0.91 20.72 31.96
CA LEU A 210 0.11 21.76 32.23
C LEU A 210 -0.38 23.15 31.82
N CYS A 211 -1.05 23.25 30.67
CA CYS A 211 -1.63 24.52 30.20
C CYS A 211 -2.72 25.04 31.15
N LEU A 212 -3.54 24.14 31.70
CA LEU A 212 -4.54 24.51 32.73
C LEU A 212 -3.88 25.02 34.00
N VAL A 213 -2.81 24.37 34.48
CA VAL A 213 -2.07 24.82 35.68
C VAL A 213 -1.49 26.22 35.47
N VAL A 214 -0.90 26.49 34.30
CA VAL A 214 -0.38 27.82 33.96
C VAL A 214 -1.51 28.85 33.86
N ALA A 215 -2.64 28.51 33.24
CA ALA A 215 -3.78 29.42 33.13
C ALA A 215 -4.39 29.78 34.49
N ILE A 216 -4.54 28.80 35.40
CA ILE A 216 -5.00 29.02 36.77
C ILE A 216 -3.98 29.83 37.56
N GLY A 217 -2.69 29.51 37.44
CA GLY A 217 -1.62 30.26 38.10
C GLY A 217 -1.61 31.73 37.67
N MET A 218 -1.78 32.00 36.38
CA MET A 218 -1.91 33.35 35.84
C MET A 218 -3.18 34.05 36.36
N CYS A 219 -4.31 33.34 36.44
CA CYS A 219 -5.56 33.86 36.99
C CYS A 219 -5.41 34.28 38.46
N LEU A 220 -4.88 33.39 39.31
CA LEU A 220 -4.66 33.66 40.74
C LEU A 220 -3.67 34.80 40.96
N TRP A 221 -2.58 34.82 40.18
CA TRP A 221 -1.57 35.88 40.26
C TRP A 221 -2.16 37.24 39.93
N LEU A 222 -2.99 37.30 38.89
CA LEU A 222 -3.68 38.51 38.42
C LEU A 222 -4.74 39.01 39.42
N MET A 223 -5.42 38.10 40.12
CA MET A 223 -6.31 38.46 41.22
C MET A 223 -5.54 39.05 42.42
N SER A 224 -4.38 38.49 42.75
CA SER A 224 -3.58 38.97 43.89
C SER A 224 -2.87 40.30 43.64
N HIS A 225 -2.57 40.66 42.39
CA HIS A 225 -1.73 41.83 42.05
C HIS A 225 -2.51 42.95 41.35
N GLN A 226 -3.83 43.06 41.55
CA GLN A 226 -4.69 44.05 40.89
C GLN A 226 -4.19 45.50 41.00
N ASP A 227 -3.60 45.88 42.12
CA ASP A 227 -3.16 47.25 42.39
C ASP A 227 -1.81 47.61 41.72
N ALA A 228 -1.00 46.61 41.35
CA ALA A 228 0.35 46.80 40.79
C ALA A 228 0.41 46.61 39.26
N ILE A 229 -0.69 46.26 38.60
CA ILE A 229 -0.78 45.94 37.17
C ILE A 229 -0.23 47.08 36.28
N ASP A 230 -0.40 48.33 36.70
CA ASP A 230 0.02 49.52 35.94
C ASP A 230 1.55 49.68 35.81
N THR A 231 2.32 49.00 36.67
CA THR A 231 3.80 49.08 36.66
C THR A 231 4.43 48.21 35.57
N ILE A 232 3.71 47.22 35.04
CA ILE A 232 4.25 46.20 34.13
C ILE A 232 4.08 46.66 32.67
N PRO A 233 5.14 46.66 31.84
CA PRO A 233 5.08 47.15 30.45
C PRO A 233 4.01 46.51 29.56
N TYR A 234 3.66 45.25 29.83
CA TYR A 234 2.68 44.47 29.05
C TYR A 234 1.23 44.88 29.32
N TYR A 235 0.91 45.28 30.55
CA TYR A 235 -0.44 45.68 30.99
C TYR A 235 -0.62 47.19 31.18
N ARG A 236 0.42 47.97 30.89
CA ARG A 236 0.51 49.41 31.08
C ARG A 236 -0.65 50.16 30.38
N LYS A 237 -1.30 51.07 31.12
CA LYS A 237 -2.28 52.02 30.55
C LYS A 237 -1.68 52.77 29.35
N SER A 238 -2.45 52.89 28.27
CA SER A 238 -2.08 53.71 27.11
C SER A 238 -2.31 55.20 27.42
N TYR A 239 -1.43 55.83 28.19
CA TYR A 239 -1.52 57.27 28.53
C TYR A 239 -1.03 58.23 27.43
N LEU A 240 -0.54 57.72 26.30
CA LEU A 240 0.08 58.53 25.23
C LEU A 240 -0.91 59.17 24.24
N ILE A 241 -2.22 58.95 24.35
CA ILE A 241 -3.23 59.61 23.50
C ILE A 241 -4.08 60.54 24.36
N LYS A 242 -3.57 61.76 24.63
CA LYS A 242 -4.37 62.87 25.15
C LYS A 242 -5.33 63.35 24.04
N GLY A 243 -6.49 62.72 23.94
CA GLY A 243 -7.57 63.11 23.02
C GLY A 243 -8.94 63.09 23.71
N LYS A 244 -9.40 64.27 24.11
CA LYS A 244 -10.76 64.81 24.40
C LYS A 244 -11.99 63.89 24.69
N PHE A 245 -11.84 62.64 25.09
CA PHE A 245 -12.92 61.79 25.59
C PHE A 245 -12.43 60.96 26.79
N PRO A 246 -12.84 61.29 28.04
CA PRO A 246 -12.47 60.54 29.22
C PRO A 246 -13.35 59.30 29.31
N GLY A 247 -12.92 58.18 28.73
CA GLY A 247 -13.74 56.97 28.80
C GLY A 247 -13.34 55.85 27.87
N LYS A 248 -12.07 55.43 27.87
CA LYS A 248 -11.74 54.10 27.38
C LYS A 248 -11.08 53.31 28.52
N PRO A 249 -11.72 52.23 29.02
CA PRO A 249 -11.17 51.42 30.07
C PRO A 249 -9.89 50.75 29.55
N TYR A 250 -9.05 50.34 30.48
CA TYR A 250 -7.86 49.49 30.33
C TYR A 250 -7.76 48.72 29.01
N LYS A 251 -6.53 48.55 28.49
CA LYS A 251 -6.22 47.58 27.43
C LYS A 251 -6.23 46.14 28.01
N TYR A 252 -7.29 45.84 28.77
CA TYR A 252 -7.50 44.64 29.54
C TYR A 252 -8.85 44.08 29.10
N TYR A 253 -8.82 42.94 28.41
CA TYR A 253 -10.03 42.29 27.88
C TYR A 253 -10.87 41.60 28.97
N GLY A 254 -10.50 41.75 30.25
CA GLY A 254 -11.11 41.08 31.41
C GLY A 254 -10.28 39.88 31.88
N ILE A 255 -10.38 39.54 33.17
CA ILE A 255 -9.75 38.36 33.79
C ILE A 255 -9.97 37.08 32.95
N PRO A 256 -11.20 36.78 32.45
CA PRO A 256 -11.41 35.56 31.67
C PRO A 256 -10.72 35.56 30.30
N MET A 257 -10.61 36.70 29.63
CA MET A 257 -9.95 36.78 28.32
C MET A 257 -8.43 36.69 28.46
N GLU A 258 -7.86 37.27 29.51
CA GLU A 258 -6.43 37.14 29.80
C GLU A 258 -6.05 35.70 30.12
N MET A 259 -6.87 35.01 30.93
CA MET A 259 -6.71 33.58 31.21
C MET A 259 -6.76 32.73 29.93
N PHE A 260 -7.66 33.05 29.00
CA PHE A 260 -7.78 32.35 27.73
C PHE A 260 -6.55 32.56 26.83
N PHE A 261 -6.03 33.79 26.71
CA PHE A 261 -4.82 34.06 25.96
C PHE A 261 -3.58 33.44 26.61
N ALA A 262 -3.47 33.46 27.94
CA ALA A 262 -2.40 32.78 28.67
C ALA A 262 -2.43 31.26 28.44
N PHE A 263 -3.62 30.65 28.47
CA PHE A 263 -3.81 29.25 28.12
C PHE A 263 -3.33 28.95 26.69
N LEU A 264 -3.80 29.69 25.68
CA LEU A 264 -3.40 29.47 24.29
C LEU A 264 -1.90 29.71 24.04
N SER A 265 -1.32 30.73 24.68
CA SER A 265 0.11 31.01 24.58
C SER A 265 0.95 29.88 25.20
N SER A 266 0.52 29.33 26.34
CA SER A 266 1.20 28.21 26.99
C SER A 266 1.23 26.94 26.14
N VAL A 267 0.17 26.67 25.36
CA VAL A 267 0.13 25.56 24.38
C VAL A 267 1.23 25.72 23.32
N ILE A 268 1.45 26.94 22.83
CA ILE A 268 2.48 27.24 21.81
C ILE A 268 3.89 27.10 22.41
N VAL A 269 4.10 27.59 23.64
CA VAL A 269 5.41 27.49 24.30
C VAL A 269 5.80 26.03 24.56
N PHE A 270 4.85 25.20 25.01
CA PHE A 270 5.08 23.78 25.30
C PHE A 270 4.94 22.86 24.08
N GLN A 271 4.77 23.39 22.87
CA GLN A 271 4.67 22.60 21.64
C GLN A 271 5.88 21.70 21.37
N ILE A 272 7.05 22.05 21.93
CA ILE A 272 8.28 21.26 21.82
C ILE A 272 8.19 19.87 22.48
N MET A 273 7.18 19.64 23.32
CA MET A 273 6.97 18.37 24.01
C MET A 273 6.57 17.23 23.05
N ILE A 274 5.89 17.56 21.95
CA ILE A 274 5.59 16.60 20.88
C ILE A 274 6.57 16.89 19.73
N PRO A 275 7.71 16.19 19.66
CA PRO A 275 8.77 16.50 18.72
C PRO A 275 8.35 16.20 17.27
N ILE A 276 8.20 17.25 16.48
CA ILE A 276 7.95 17.16 15.02
C ILE A 276 9.01 16.29 14.32
N SER A 277 10.25 16.35 14.80
CA SER A 277 11.39 15.60 14.27
C SER A 277 11.25 14.08 14.40
N LEU A 278 10.50 13.57 15.38
CA LEU A 278 10.30 12.14 15.57
C LEU A 278 9.60 11.52 14.34
N TYR A 279 8.55 12.17 13.84
CA TYR A 279 7.77 11.68 12.69
C TYR A 279 8.58 11.72 11.40
N ILE A 280 9.33 12.80 11.16
CA ILE A 280 10.24 12.90 10.01
C ILE A 280 11.28 11.79 10.05
N THR A 281 11.91 11.62 11.21
CA THR A 281 12.99 10.66 11.38
C THR A 281 12.48 9.24 11.14
N MET A 282 11.29 8.89 11.64
CA MET A 282 10.68 7.59 11.38
C MET A 282 10.43 7.36 9.88
N GLU A 283 9.92 8.34 9.16
CA GLU A 283 9.71 8.24 7.72
C GLU A 283 11.02 8.09 6.93
N LEU A 284 12.06 8.84 7.30
CA LEU A 284 13.39 8.72 6.69
C LEU A 284 14.05 7.38 7.02
N VAL A 285 13.92 6.89 8.24
CA VAL A 285 14.45 5.58 8.66
C VAL A 285 13.78 4.46 7.87
N ARG A 286 12.45 4.50 7.69
CA ARG A 286 11.73 3.51 6.87
C ARG A 286 12.19 3.51 5.42
N LEU A 287 12.40 4.69 4.83
CA LEU A 287 12.96 4.83 3.49
C LEU A 287 14.38 4.27 3.40
N GLY A 288 15.24 4.60 4.36
CA GLY A 288 16.60 4.07 4.45
C GLY A 288 16.65 2.55 4.59
N GLN A 289 15.83 1.97 5.47
CA GLN A 289 15.69 0.53 5.63
C GLN A 289 15.27 -0.15 4.31
N SER A 290 14.26 0.39 3.63
CA SER A 290 13.81 -0.17 2.35
C SER A 290 14.90 -0.11 1.27
N TYR A 291 15.71 0.95 1.26
CA TYR A 291 16.81 1.10 0.32
C TYR A 291 17.88 0.04 0.55
N PHE A 292 18.29 -0.17 1.81
CA PHE A 292 19.25 -1.23 2.15
C PHE A 292 18.73 -2.63 1.84
N MET A 293 17.43 -2.89 2.05
CA MET A 293 16.82 -4.18 1.71
C MET A 293 16.81 -4.45 0.19
N ILE A 294 16.63 -3.42 -0.65
CA ILE A 294 16.61 -3.57 -2.11
C ILE A 294 18.02 -3.79 -2.69
N GLU A 295 19.04 -3.19 -2.07
CA GLU A 295 20.44 -3.29 -2.52
C GLU A 295 21.13 -4.57 -2.06
N ASP A 296 20.49 -5.39 -1.22
CA ASP A 296 21.07 -6.63 -0.73
C ASP A 296 21.27 -7.66 -1.86
N LYS A 297 22.54 -8.00 -2.10
CA LYS A 297 22.97 -8.96 -3.12
C LYS A 297 22.64 -10.40 -2.75
N HIS A 298 22.45 -10.73 -1.47
CA HIS A 298 22.10 -12.09 -1.04
C HIS A 298 20.65 -12.44 -1.35
N MET A 299 19.78 -11.44 -1.50
CA MET A 299 18.37 -11.61 -1.89
C MET A 299 18.16 -11.49 -3.41
N TYR A 300 19.21 -11.75 -4.20
CA TYR A 300 19.14 -11.78 -5.66
C TYR A 300 19.08 -13.22 -6.16
N ASP A 301 18.05 -13.53 -6.95
CA ASP A 301 17.92 -14.81 -7.61
C ASP A 301 18.48 -14.76 -9.04
N SER A 302 19.54 -15.53 -9.27
CA SER A 302 20.19 -15.66 -10.58
C SER A 302 19.33 -16.37 -11.62
N SER A 303 18.41 -17.25 -11.21
CA SER A 303 17.61 -18.08 -12.13
C SER A 303 16.49 -17.27 -12.79
N THR A 304 15.82 -16.41 -12.03
CA THR A 304 14.80 -15.48 -12.54
C THR A 304 15.33 -14.10 -12.90
N ASN A 305 16.62 -13.83 -12.65
CA ASN A 305 17.25 -12.51 -12.79
C ASN A 305 16.45 -11.41 -12.07
N SER A 306 15.98 -11.73 -10.85
CA SER A 306 15.09 -10.87 -10.07
C SER A 306 15.72 -10.51 -8.72
N ARG A 307 15.53 -9.24 -8.33
CA ARG A 307 15.98 -8.70 -7.04
C ARG A 307 14.81 -8.60 -6.08
N PHE A 308 15.10 -8.55 -4.78
CA PHE A 308 14.12 -8.21 -3.76
C PHE A 308 13.38 -6.90 -4.09
N GLN A 309 12.06 -6.92 -3.98
CA GLN A 309 11.21 -5.77 -4.29
C GLN A 309 10.34 -5.41 -3.09
N CYS A 310 10.72 -4.36 -2.35
CA CYS A 310 9.84 -3.80 -1.32
C CYS A 310 8.67 -3.03 -1.96
N ARG A 311 7.43 -3.54 -1.82
CA ARG A 311 6.22 -2.92 -2.39
C ARG A 311 5.49 -1.96 -1.44
N SER A 312 5.79 -2.03 -0.14
CA SER A 312 5.15 -1.21 0.89
C SER A 312 6.22 -0.71 1.84
N LEU A 313 6.44 0.60 1.86
CA LEU A 313 7.54 1.23 2.60
C LEU A 313 7.20 1.47 4.08
N SER A 314 5.93 1.31 4.47
CA SER A 314 5.41 1.64 5.81
C SER A 314 5.58 0.53 6.86
N ILE A 315 5.95 -0.69 6.47
CA ILE A 315 5.88 -1.90 7.32
C ILE A 315 7.22 -2.62 7.48
N ASN A 316 8.34 -1.96 7.17
CA ASN A 316 9.65 -2.62 7.17
C ASN A 316 10.03 -3.12 8.58
N GLU A 317 9.66 -2.38 9.62
CA GLU A 317 9.92 -2.72 11.02
C GLU A 317 9.08 -3.92 11.52
N ASP A 318 7.91 -4.14 10.95
CA ASP A 318 7.02 -5.23 11.36
C ASP A 318 7.61 -6.60 11.00
N LEU A 319 8.53 -6.65 10.02
CA LEU A 319 9.25 -7.88 9.63
C LEU A 319 10.02 -8.51 10.82
N GLY A 320 10.53 -7.67 11.73
CA GLY A 320 11.23 -8.13 12.93
C GLY A 320 10.32 -8.65 14.04
N GLN A 321 8.99 -8.51 13.91
CA GLN A 321 8.00 -8.86 14.93
C GLN A 321 7.10 -10.03 14.53
N ILE A 322 7.41 -10.71 13.42
CA ILE A 322 6.59 -11.80 12.90
C ILE A 322 6.80 -13.05 13.77
N CYS A 323 5.73 -13.50 14.44
CA CYS A 323 5.74 -14.75 15.22
C CYS A 323 5.25 -15.97 14.43
N TYR A 324 4.43 -15.75 13.40
CA TYR A 324 3.78 -16.81 12.63
C TYR A 324 4.00 -16.56 11.14
N VAL A 325 4.55 -17.56 10.45
CA VAL A 325 4.73 -17.54 9.00
C VAL A 325 3.76 -18.54 8.38
N PHE A 326 2.74 -18.04 7.72
CA PHE A 326 1.85 -18.86 6.90
C PHE A 326 2.52 -19.05 5.53
N SER A 327 2.91 -20.29 5.24
CA SER A 327 3.54 -20.65 3.97
C SER A 327 2.59 -21.51 3.17
N ASP A 328 2.46 -21.19 1.88
CA ASP A 328 1.80 -22.09 0.93
C ASP A 328 2.73 -23.28 0.61
N LYS A 329 2.17 -24.46 0.36
CA LYS A 329 2.96 -25.63 0.02
C LYS A 329 3.47 -25.54 -1.41
N THR A 330 2.55 -25.33 -2.36
CA THR A 330 2.85 -25.40 -3.78
C THR A 330 3.44 -24.08 -4.26
N GLY A 331 4.60 -24.12 -4.92
CA GLY A 331 5.24 -22.91 -5.46
C GLY A 331 5.99 -22.05 -4.44
N THR A 332 5.91 -22.37 -3.13
CA THR A 332 6.75 -21.75 -2.09
C THR A 332 7.67 -22.76 -1.41
N LEU A 333 7.13 -23.83 -0.80
CA LEU A 333 7.95 -24.86 -0.14
C LEU A 333 8.52 -25.88 -1.11
N THR A 334 7.77 -26.20 -2.18
CA THR A 334 8.18 -27.19 -3.18
C THR A 334 8.34 -26.56 -4.55
N GLU A 335 9.49 -26.78 -5.19
CA GLU A 335 9.66 -26.55 -6.62
C GLU A 335 8.74 -27.51 -7.40
N ASN A 336 8.17 -27.05 -8.52
CA ASN A 336 7.30 -27.87 -9.36
C ASN A 336 8.11 -28.85 -10.24
N LYS A 337 8.90 -29.71 -9.59
CA LYS A 337 9.76 -30.72 -10.20
C LYS A 337 9.58 -32.05 -9.47
N MET A 338 8.97 -33.02 -10.16
CA MET A 338 8.74 -34.36 -9.61
C MET A 338 9.83 -35.31 -10.08
N GLU A 339 10.62 -35.84 -9.15
CA GLU A 339 11.67 -36.82 -9.43
C GLU A 339 11.33 -38.19 -8.83
N LEU A 340 11.27 -39.23 -9.66
CA LEU A 340 11.12 -40.61 -9.18
C LEU A 340 12.40 -41.04 -8.47
N ARG A 341 12.33 -41.24 -7.14
CA ARG A 341 13.49 -41.63 -6.33
C ARG A 341 13.59 -43.13 -6.08
N LYS A 342 12.45 -43.78 -5.82
CA LYS A 342 12.39 -45.19 -5.43
C LYS A 342 11.15 -45.84 -6.04
N ALA A 343 11.29 -47.10 -6.43
CA ALA A 343 10.18 -47.94 -6.84
C ALA A 343 10.28 -49.28 -6.11
N SER A 344 9.15 -49.82 -5.63
CA SER A 344 9.10 -51.14 -5.01
C SER A 344 8.33 -52.07 -5.94
N ILE A 345 8.97 -53.12 -6.44
CA ILE A 345 8.36 -54.11 -7.34
C ILE A 345 8.63 -55.50 -6.75
N LEU A 346 7.59 -56.32 -6.58
CA LEU A 346 7.69 -57.70 -6.06
C LEU A 346 8.60 -57.79 -4.83
N THR A 347 8.30 -56.97 -3.81
CA THR A 347 9.02 -56.91 -2.52
C THR A 347 10.49 -56.43 -2.58
N ARG A 348 11.02 -56.09 -3.76
CA ARG A 348 12.34 -55.49 -3.93
C ARG A 348 12.25 -53.98 -4.12
N VAL A 349 13.04 -53.24 -3.34
CA VAL A 349 13.14 -51.79 -3.42
C VAL A 349 14.27 -51.39 -4.36
N TYR A 350 13.93 -50.73 -5.45
CA TYR A 350 14.85 -50.14 -6.41
C TYR A 350 15.03 -48.66 -6.05
N ILE A 351 16.27 -48.25 -5.81
CA ILE A 351 16.63 -46.86 -5.56
C ILE A 351 17.27 -46.32 -6.84
N LEU A 352 16.62 -45.34 -7.48
CA LEU A 352 17.22 -44.63 -8.61
C LEU A 352 18.26 -43.65 -8.07
N CYS A 353 19.54 -44.02 -8.17
CA CYS A 353 20.63 -43.14 -7.82
C CYS A 353 20.86 -42.15 -8.98
N VAL A 354 20.76 -40.85 -8.69
CA VAL A 354 20.78 -39.75 -9.69
C VAL A 354 22.09 -39.67 -10.48
N TYR A 355 23.17 -40.33 -10.05
CA TYR A 355 24.46 -40.34 -10.75
C TYR A 355 24.54 -41.27 -11.97
N LEU A 356 23.57 -42.16 -12.21
CA LEU A 356 23.67 -43.16 -13.29
C LEU A 356 23.00 -42.76 -14.62
N ILE A 357 22.21 -41.69 -14.65
CA ILE A 357 21.40 -41.35 -15.83
C ILE A 357 22.22 -40.64 -16.93
N SER A 358 23.40 -40.11 -16.63
CA SER A 358 24.29 -39.55 -17.66
C SER A 358 25.19 -40.59 -18.34
N SER A 359 25.25 -41.84 -17.84
CA SER A 359 26.17 -42.87 -18.36
C SER A 359 25.49 -44.20 -18.75
N ILE A 360 24.19 -44.37 -18.50
CA ILE A 360 23.46 -45.60 -18.88
C ILE A 360 22.18 -45.25 -19.63
N LEU A 361 22.36 -44.73 -20.84
CA LEU A 361 21.49 -45.10 -21.96
C LEU A 361 22.40 -45.44 -23.13
N PRO A 362 22.62 -46.75 -23.36
CA PRO A 362 22.08 -47.28 -24.59
C PRO A 362 21.38 -48.63 -24.39
N GLN A 363 20.35 -48.83 -25.21
CA GLN A 363 19.76 -50.10 -25.62
C GLN A 363 18.77 -50.79 -24.67
N THR A 364 17.50 -50.71 -25.10
CA THR A 364 16.51 -51.81 -25.14
C THR A 364 16.30 -52.63 -23.87
N MET A 365 15.18 -52.39 -23.19
CA MET A 365 14.44 -53.46 -22.51
C MET A 365 13.01 -53.49 -23.03
N THR A 366 12.78 -54.41 -23.96
CA THR A 366 11.47 -54.99 -24.25
C THR A 366 10.97 -55.70 -22.99
N ILE A 367 9.71 -55.44 -22.64
CA ILE A 367 8.99 -56.13 -21.57
C ILE A 367 8.27 -57.30 -22.23
N ASP A 368 8.66 -58.53 -21.88
CA ASP A 368 7.80 -59.70 -21.89
C ASP A 368 7.25 -59.92 -20.46
#